data_AF-A0A958L8Y3-F1
#
_entry.id   AF-A0A958L8Y3-F1
#
_cell.length_a   1.000
_cell.length_b   1.000
_cell.length_c   1.000
_cell.angle_alpha   90.00
_cell.angle_beta   90.00
_cell.angle_gamma   90.00
#
_symmetry.space_group_name_H-M   'P 1'
#
loop_
_entity.id
_entity.type
_entity.pdbx_description
1 polymer ?
#
loop_
_entity_poly.entity_id
_entity_poly.type
_entity_poly.pdbx_seq_one_letter_code
_entity_poly.pdbx_strand_id
1 'polypeptide(L)' 'HYFVMGDNRDNSLDSRFWERGKQFVPREYLIGRAMFVWLSCEKMTPLLPFLCDPMSLRWDRFFHNVR' A
#
# COMPACT_ATOMS: atom_id res chain seq x y z
N HIS A 1 9.06 -14.14 12.80
CA HIS A 1 9.80 -12.99 12.24
C HIS A 1 9.77 -13.08 10.73
N TYR A 2 9.52 -11.97 10.05
CA TYR A 2 9.33 -11.86 8.61
C TYR A 2 10.21 -10.75 8.06
N PHE A 3 10.90 -11.03 6.96
CA PHE A 3 11.59 -10.01 6.19
C PHE A 3 10.60 -9.45 5.17
N VAL A 4 10.39 -8.14 5.18
CA VAL A 4 9.44 -7.47 4.27
C VAL A 4 10.21 -6.55 3.32
N MET A 5 9.80 -6.54 2.05
CA MET A 5 10.41 -5.70 1.02
C MET A 5 9.32 -5.08 0.17
N GLY A 6 9.40 -3.79 -0.11
CA GLY A 6 8.46 -3.12 -1.00
C GLY A 6 8.74 -3.41 -2.47
N ASP A 7 7.72 -3.35 -3.32
CA ASP A 7 7.89 -3.52 -4.78
C ASP A 7 8.63 -2.34 -5.42
N ASN A 8 8.45 -1.12 -4.91
CA ASN A 8 9.22 0.05 -5.32
C ASN A 8 10.60 0.06 -4.63
N ARG A 9 11.51 -0.79 -5.12
CA ARG A 9 12.75 -1.19 -4.41
C ARG A 9 13.68 -0.04 -4.03
N ASP A 10 13.82 0.95 -4.88
CA ASP A 10 14.71 2.10 -4.65
C ASP A 10 14.06 3.18 -3.79
N ASN A 11 12.74 3.11 -3.60
CA ASN A 11 11.96 4.08 -2.85
C ASN A 11 11.13 3.40 -1.75
N SER A 12 11.73 2.42 -1.06
CA SER A 12 11.09 1.70 0.04
C SER A 12 12.02 1.63 1.26
N LEU A 13 11.57 2.21 2.37
CA LEU A 13 12.20 2.09 3.69
C LEU A 13 11.72 0.81 4.39
N ASP A 14 12.21 -0.32 3.93
CA ASP A 14 11.82 -1.65 4.40
C ASP A 14 12.93 -2.34 5.22
N SER A 15 12.78 -3.64 5.46
CA SER A 15 13.68 -4.46 6.28
C SER A 15 15.17 -4.37 5.92
N ARG A 16 15.51 -3.95 4.68
CA ARG A 16 16.90 -3.73 4.24
C ARG A 16 17.58 -2.56 4.96
N PHE A 17 16.81 -1.55 5.36
CA PHE A 17 17.32 -0.27 5.84
C PHE A 17 17.03 0.02 7.32
N TRP A 18 16.12 -0.75 7.94
CA TRP A 18 15.80 -0.56 9.35
C TRP A 18 17.01 -0.81 10.27
N GLU A 19 16.98 -0.16 11.44
CA GLU A 19 18.05 -0.23 12.43
C GLU A 19 18.42 -1.66 12.82
N ARG A 20 19.67 -1.83 13.24
CA ARG A 20 20.17 -3.13 13.68
C ARG A 20 19.35 -3.65 14.87
N GLY A 21 18.80 -4.86 14.73
CA GLY A 21 17.92 -5.49 15.70
C GLY A 21 16.42 -5.34 15.39
N LYS A 22 16.05 -4.51 14.39
CA LYS A 22 14.66 -4.31 13.97
C LYS A 22 14.38 -4.77 12.53
N GLN A 23 15.31 -5.48 11.88
CA GLN A 23 15.19 -5.81 10.46
C GLN A 23 14.01 -6.74 10.12
N PHE A 24 13.45 -7.45 11.10
CA PHE A 24 12.37 -8.40 10.85
C PHE A 24 11.11 -8.00 11.62
N VAL A 25 9.96 -8.15 10.96
CA VAL A 25 8.65 -7.94 11.56
C VAL A 25 8.27 -9.18 12.38
N PRO A 26 7.99 -9.06 13.69
CA PRO A 26 7.44 -10.15 14.49
C PRO A 26 6.07 -10.62 13.97
N ARG A 27 5.68 -11.87 14.25
CA ARG A 27 4.45 -12.44 13.68
C ARG A 27 3.20 -11.73 14.21
N GLU A 28 3.24 -11.35 15.47
CA GLU A 28 2.19 -10.65 16.21
C GLU A 28 1.83 -9.28 15.63
N TYR A 29 2.68 -8.68 14.80
CA TYR A 29 2.40 -7.41 14.13
C TYR A 29 1.73 -7.60 12.75
N LEU A 30 1.55 -8.83 12.28
CA LEU A 30 0.86 -9.09 11.02
C LEU A 30 -0.66 -9.07 11.21
N ILE A 31 -1.34 -8.14 10.54
CA ILE A 31 -2.80 -7.99 10.60
C ILE A 31 -3.50 -8.86 9.53
N GLY A 32 -2.97 -8.93 8.32
CA GLY A 32 -3.60 -9.67 7.22
C GLY A 32 -2.90 -9.50 5.87
N ARG A 33 -3.51 -10.05 4.81
CA ARG A 33 -3.03 -9.96 3.41
C ARG A 33 -3.91 -9.02 2.60
N ALA A 34 -3.31 -8.13 1.82
CA ALA A 34 -4.03 -7.32 0.84
C ALA A 34 -4.63 -8.21 -0.26
N MET A 35 -5.92 -8.04 -0.57
CA MET A 35 -6.64 -8.94 -1.49
C MET A 35 -6.87 -8.31 -2.87
N PHE A 36 -7.43 -7.10 -2.90
CA PHE A 36 -7.75 -6.39 -4.13
C PHE A 36 -7.87 -4.88 -3.91
N VAL A 37 -7.83 -4.12 -5.00
CA VAL A 37 -8.05 -2.66 -5.00
C VAL A 37 -9.55 -2.38 -5.15
N TRP A 38 -10.18 -1.81 -4.13
CA TRP A 38 -11.61 -1.47 -4.15
C TRP A 38 -11.89 -0.03 -4.62
N LEU A 39 -10.90 0.86 -4.56
CA LEU A 39 -11.02 2.24 -5.04
C LEU A 39 -9.66 2.75 -5.50
N SER A 40 -9.63 3.42 -6.65
CA SER A 40 -8.45 4.12 -7.14
C SER A 40 -8.87 5.36 -7.94
N CYS A 41 -8.33 6.50 -7.56
CA CYS A 41 -8.49 7.77 -8.26
C CYS A 41 -7.17 8.54 -8.22
N GLU A 42 -6.99 9.46 -9.16
CA GLU A 42 -5.78 10.30 -9.17
C GLU A 42 -5.92 11.53 -8.28
N LYS A 43 -7.13 12.07 -8.16
CA LYS A 43 -7.39 13.32 -7.47
C LYS A 43 -8.54 13.16 -6.49
N MET A 44 -8.43 13.85 -5.37
CA MET A 44 -9.52 14.07 -4.44
C MET A 44 -10.24 15.37 -4.81
N THR A 45 -11.52 15.48 -4.46
CA THR A 45 -12.26 16.71 -4.73
C THR A 45 -11.71 17.85 -3.88
N PRO A 46 -11.59 19.08 -4.42
CA PRO A 46 -11.06 20.22 -3.65
C PRO A 46 -11.90 20.55 -2.40
N LEU A 47 -13.21 20.32 -2.48
CA LEU A 47 -14.14 20.61 -1.39
C LEU A 47 -14.09 19.55 -0.29
N LEU A 48 -13.92 18.27 -0.66
CA LEU A 48 -13.92 17.14 0.27
C LEU A 48 -12.67 16.27 0.00
N PRO A 49 -11.57 16.47 0.76
CA PRO A 49 -10.31 15.76 0.54
C PRO A 49 -10.39 14.25 0.77
N PHE A 50 -11.46 13.73 1.35
CA PHE A 50 -11.68 12.29 1.53
C PHE A 50 -12.50 11.67 0.40
N LEU A 51 -13.05 12.48 -0.51
CA LEU A 51 -13.87 12.02 -1.62
C LEU A 51 -13.07 12.05 -2.92
N CYS A 52 -13.01 10.93 -3.63
CA CYS A 52 -12.41 10.86 -4.96
C CYS A 52 -13.16 11.74 -5.96
N ASP A 53 -12.42 12.44 -6.82
CA ASP A 53 -12.98 13.12 -7.99
C ASP A 53 -13.52 12.04 -8.97
N PRO A 54 -14.84 12.04 -9.27
CA PRO A 54 -15.46 11.06 -10.16
C PRO A 54 -14.80 11.00 -11.55
N MET A 55 -14.26 12.10 -12.04
CA MET A 55 -13.63 12.16 -13.37
C MET A 55 -12.23 11.54 -13.39
N SER A 56 -11.62 11.33 -12.23
CA SER A 56 -10.25 10.79 -12.10
C SER A 56 -10.21 9.31 -11.70
N LEU A 57 -11.37 8.64 -11.69
CA LEU A 57 -11.50 7.24 -11.31
C LEU A 57 -10.75 6.33 -12.30
N ARG A 58 -9.90 5.46 -11.76
CA ARG A 58 -9.12 4.46 -12.51
C ARG A 58 -9.86 3.13 -12.53
N TRP A 59 -10.82 3.03 -13.44
CA TRP A 59 -11.73 1.89 -13.56
C TRP A 59 -11.02 0.56 -13.82
N ASP A 60 -9.89 0.59 -14.53
CA ASP A 60 -9.04 -0.57 -14.83
C ASP A 60 -8.45 -1.24 -13.57
N ARG A 61 -8.34 -0.48 -12.47
CA ARG A 61 -7.81 -0.99 -11.20
C ARG A 61 -8.87 -1.53 -10.26
N PHE A 62 -10.15 -1.34 -10.57
CA PHE A 62 -11.24 -1.80 -9.73
C PHE A 62 -11.24 -3.34 -9.68
N PHE A 63 -11.24 -3.89 -8.47
CA PHE A 63 -11.07 -5.32 -8.20
C PHE A 63 -9.78 -5.96 -8.76
N HIS A 64 -8.76 -5.15 -9.06
CA HIS A 64 -7.45 -5.69 -9.38
C HIS A 64 -6.90 -6.48 -8.19
N ASN A 65 -6.61 -7.77 -8.40
CA ASN A 65 -6.12 -8.67 -7.37
C ASN A 65 -4.65 -8.38 -7.07
N VAL A 66 -4.31 -8.27 -5.78
CA VAL A 66 -2.92 -8.09 -5.33
C VAL A 66 -2.28 -9.47 -5.20
N ARG A 67 -1.29 -9.75 -6.05
CA ARG A 67 -0.59 -11.04 -6.06
C ARG A 67 0.55 -11.06 -5.05
#